data_AF-A0A3D5KJ94-F1
#
_entry.id   AF-A0A3D5KJ94-F1
#
_cell.length_a   1.000
_cell.length_b   1.000
_cell.length_c   1.000
_cell.angle_alpha   90.00
_cell.angle_beta   90.00
_cell.angle_gamma   90.00
#
_symmetry.space_group_name_H-M   'P 1'
#
loop_
_entity.id
_entity.type
_entity.pdbx_description
1 polymer ?
#
loop_
_entity_poly.entity_id
_entity_poly.type
_entity_poly.pdbx_seq_one_letter_code
_entity_poly.pdbx_strand_id
1 'polypeptide(L)'
;MKVSAAQPFQIIYSLYQHEYLGYVFESFIVHLDDKGKLTYQHQSISSKNAREFAKGLDPRDFELIELMDSMSQDAVLKNFSKKVMKPEEFFTKVYHKQKG
;
A
#
# COMPACT_ATOMS: atom_id res chain seq x y z
N MET A 1 -13.43 7.33 4.21
CA MET A 1 -14.17 6.76 5.36
C MET A 1 -13.39 5.56 5.86
N LYS A 2 -13.17 5.38 7.17
CA LYS A 2 -12.41 4.21 7.70
C LYS A 2 -13.25 2.94 7.61
N VAL A 3 -12.63 1.79 7.32
CA VAL A 3 -13.28 0.48 7.37
C VAL A 3 -13.17 -0.08 8.78
N SER A 4 -14.27 -0.57 9.34
CA SER A 4 -14.28 -1.22 10.64
C SER A 4 -13.96 -2.70 10.50
N ALA A 5 -12.96 -3.20 11.22
CA ALA A 5 -12.65 -4.63 11.30
C ALA A 5 -13.75 -5.48 11.99
N ALA A 6 -14.75 -4.83 12.59
CA ALA A 6 -15.92 -5.50 13.17
C ALA A 6 -17.03 -5.77 12.13
N GLN A 7 -16.99 -5.11 10.97
CA GLN A 7 -17.97 -5.29 9.90
C GLN A 7 -17.41 -6.20 8.80
N PRO A 8 -18.26 -6.77 7.92
CA PRO A 8 -17.79 -7.53 6.77
C PRO A 8 -16.84 -6.72 5.89
N PHE A 9 -15.69 -7.30 5.54
CA PHE A 9 -14.69 -6.67 4.69
C PHE A 9 -13.97 -7.73 3.85
N GLN A 10 -13.26 -7.28 2.83
CA GLN A 10 -12.39 -8.10 2.01
C GLN A 10 -11.10 -7.34 1.68
N ILE A 11 -9.96 -8.03 1.68
CA ILE A 11 -8.72 -7.50 1.12
C ILE A 11 -8.77 -7.55 -0.41
N ILE A 12 -8.28 -6.50 -1.05
CA ILE A 12 -8.05 -6.45 -2.48
C ILE A 12 -6.62 -6.00 -2.75
N TYR A 13 -6.09 -6.46 -3.88
CA TYR A 13 -4.78 -6.08 -4.39
C TYR A 13 -4.96 -5.33 -5.69
N SER A 14 -4.31 -4.18 -5.80
CA SER A 14 -4.34 -3.30 -6.96
C SER A 14 -2.97 -3.25 -7.61
N LEU A 15 -2.95 -3.13 -8.93
CA LEU A 15 -1.75 -2.83 -9.71
C LEU A 15 -1.83 -1.38 -10.16
N TYR A 16 -0.86 -0.58 -9.75
CA TYR A 16 -0.76 0.84 -10.09
C TYR A 16 0.52 1.09 -10.90
N GLN A 17 0.44 1.96 -11.91
CA GLN A 17 1.60 2.39 -12.67
C GLN A 17 2.13 3.72 -12.09
N HIS A 18 3.13 3.62 -11.23
CA HIS A 18 3.83 4.76 -10.66
C HIS A 18 4.79 5.38 -11.69
N GLU A 19 4.81 6.71 -11.78
CA GLU A 19 5.61 7.45 -12.78
C GLU A 19 7.12 7.14 -12.74
N TYR A 20 7.69 6.87 -11.56
CA TYR A 20 9.12 6.56 -11.39
C TYR A 20 9.42 5.08 -11.12
N LEU A 21 8.49 4.34 -10.51
CA LEU A 21 8.74 2.98 -10.01
C LEU A 21 8.19 1.92 -10.96
N GLY A 22 7.48 2.34 -12.02
CA GLY A 22 6.78 1.42 -12.91
C GLY A 22 5.58 0.80 -12.21
N TYR A 23 5.30 -0.47 -12.49
CA TYR A 23 4.18 -1.17 -11.90
C TYR A 23 4.45 -1.56 -10.45
N VAL A 24 3.59 -1.10 -9.55
CA VAL A 24 3.64 -1.38 -8.11
C VAL A 24 2.33 -2.01 -7.65
N PHE A 25 2.43 -2.89 -6.66
CA PHE A 25 1.27 -3.47 -6.00
C PHE A 25 0.90 -2.66 -4.75
N GLU A 26 -0.40 -2.50 -4.53
CA GLU A 26 -0.94 -1.91 -3.31
C GLU A 26 -2.09 -2.77 -2.77
N SER A 27 -2.30 -2.74 -1.46
CA SER A 27 -3.39 -3.47 -0.80
C SER A 27 -4.36 -2.55 -0.08
N PHE A 28 -5.62 -2.94 -0.15
CA PHE A 28 -6.72 -2.22 0.47
C PHE A 28 -7.67 -3.19 1.17
N ILE A 29 -8.22 -2.75 2.28
CA ILE A 29 -9.41 -3.37 2.87
C ILE A 29 -10.63 -2.61 2.36
N VAL A 30 -11.61 -3.34 1.86
CA VAL A 30 -12.87 -2.82 1.33
C VAL A 30 -14.03 -3.36 2.16
N HIS A 31 -14.92 -2.49 2.59
CA HIS A 31 -16.15 -2.89 3.27
C HIS A 31 -17.10 -3.58 2.30
N LEU A 32 -17.76 -4.64 2.76
CA LEU A 32 -18.78 -5.36 1.99
C LEU A 32 -20.18 -4.91 2.40
N ASP A 33 -21.08 -4.77 1.42
CA ASP A 33 -22.51 -4.54 1.68
C ASP A 33 -23.20 -5.81 2.23
N ASP A 34 -24.49 -5.68 2.60
CA ASP A 34 -25.30 -6.78 3.12
C ASP A 34 -25.46 -7.97 2.15
N LYS A 35 -25.08 -7.79 0.89
CA LYS A 35 -25.09 -8.82 -0.16
C LYS A 35 -23.68 -9.36 -0.45
N GLY A 36 -22.68 -8.96 0.33
CA GLY A 36 -21.28 -9.37 0.16
C GLY A 36 -20.57 -8.69 -1.01
N LYS A 37 -21.07 -7.56 -1.52
CA LYS A 37 -20.43 -6.83 -2.63
C LYS A 37 -19.47 -5.77 -2.11
N LEU A 38 -18.38 -5.57 -2.84
CA LEU A 38 -17.43 -4.50 -2.59
C LEU A 38 -18.12 -3.12 -2.67
N THR A 39 -17.83 -2.25 -1.71
CA THR A 39 -18.32 -0.88 -1.65
C THR A 39 -17.21 0.13 -1.97
N TYR A 40 -17.55 1.41 -2.08
CA TYR A 40 -16.57 2.49 -2.18
C TYR A 40 -15.93 2.87 -0.84
N GLN A 41 -16.32 2.21 0.26
CA GLN A 41 -15.68 2.42 1.55
C GLN A 41 -14.47 1.50 1.66
N HIS A 42 -13.28 2.07 1.44
CA HIS A 42 -12.01 1.37 1.49
C HIS A 42 -10.95 2.14 2.26
N GLN A 43 -9.92 1.44 2.73
CA GLN A 43 -8.72 2.03 3.30
C GLN A 43 -7.48 1.22 2.91
N SER A 44 -6.32 1.87 2.84
CA SER A 44 -5.06 1.17 2.63
C SER A 44 -4.70 0.29 3.84
N ILE A 45 -4.06 -0.84 3.58
CA ILE A 45 -3.54 -1.73 4.61
C ILE A 45 -2.02 -1.83 4.48
N SER A 46 -1.33 -1.89 5.62
CA SER A 46 0.11 -2.03 5.77
C SER A 46 0.40 -2.94 6.96
N SER A 47 1.65 -3.36 7.13
CA SER A 47 2.12 -4.14 8.30
C SER A 47 1.69 -3.51 9.63
N LYS A 48 1.60 -2.18 9.67
CA LYS A 48 1.24 -1.38 10.85
C LYS A 48 -0.19 -1.61 11.33
N ASN A 49 -1.15 -1.82 10.42
CA ASN A 49 -2.58 -1.94 10.75
C ASN A 49 -3.20 -3.29 10.34
N ALA A 50 -2.48 -4.15 9.60
CA ALA A 50 -2.98 -5.44 9.12
C ALA A 50 -3.49 -6.35 10.26
N ARG A 51 -2.88 -6.26 11.44
CA ARG A 51 -3.30 -7.05 12.62
C ARG A 51 -4.73 -6.76 13.07
N GLU A 52 -5.23 -5.55 12.84
CA GLU A 52 -6.62 -5.19 13.16
C GLU A 52 -7.62 -5.98 12.30
N PHE A 53 -7.21 -6.38 11.10
CA PHE A 53 -8.04 -7.07 10.09
C PHE A 53 -7.75 -8.57 10.00
N ALA A 54 -7.01 -9.15 10.95
CA ALA A 54 -6.57 -10.55 10.92
C ALA A 54 -7.70 -11.58 10.73
N LYS A 55 -8.95 -11.25 11.08
CA LYS A 55 -10.12 -12.13 10.88
C LYS A 55 -10.42 -12.43 9.41
N GLY A 56 -10.03 -11.53 8.50
CA GLY A 56 -10.29 -11.67 7.06
C GLY A 56 -9.00 -11.78 6.24
N LEU A 57 -7.89 -12.13 6.88
CA LEU A 57 -6.57 -12.28 6.26
C LEU A 57 -6.00 -13.65 6.59
N ASP A 58 -5.26 -14.21 5.64
CA ASP A 58 -4.48 -15.42 5.82
C ASP A 58 -2.96 -15.11 5.91
N PRO A 59 -2.11 -16.09 6.28
CA PRO A 59 -0.67 -15.87 6.40
C PRO A 59 0.00 -15.28 5.15
N ARG A 60 -0.47 -15.63 3.95
CA ARG A 60 0.08 -15.11 2.68
C ARG A 60 -0.27 -13.64 2.52
N ASP A 61 -1.45 -13.21 2.96
CA ASP A 61 -1.81 -11.79 2.92
C ASP A 61 -0.84 -10.96 3.77
N PHE A 62 -0.44 -11.46 4.94
CA PHE A 62 0.58 -10.78 5.75
C PHE A 62 1.94 -10.71 5.05
N GLU A 63 2.39 -11.80 4.41
CA GLU A 63 3.63 -11.80 3.63
C GLU A 63 3.59 -10.81 2.46
N LEU A 64 2.47 -10.75 1.74
CA LEU A 64 2.29 -9.81 0.63
C LEU A 64 2.28 -8.36 1.12
N ILE A 65 1.62 -8.07 2.23
CA ILE A 65 1.59 -6.74 2.84
C ILE A 65 3.01 -6.28 3.23
N GLU A 66 3.79 -7.14 3.88
CA GLU A 66 5.19 -6.83 4.22
C GLU A 66 6.04 -6.59 2.97
N LEU A 67 5.83 -7.39 1.92
CA LEU A 67 6.52 -7.21 0.64
C LEU A 67 6.18 -5.85 0.01
N MET A 68 4.91 -5.47 -0.03
CA MET A 68 4.48 -4.17 -0.56
C MET A 68 5.02 -3.00 0.27
N ASP A 69 5.02 -3.10 1.60
CA ASP A 69 5.62 -2.08 2.47
C ASP A 69 7.11 -1.89 2.18
N SER A 70 7.85 -2.98 1.90
CA SER A 70 9.28 -2.93 1.54
C SER A 70 9.56 -2.28 0.18
N MET A 71 8.56 -2.26 -0.71
CA MET A 71 8.64 -1.66 -2.05
C MET A 71 8.04 -0.25 -2.10
N SER A 72 7.51 0.25 -0.98
CA SER A 72 6.90 1.57 -0.90
C SER A 72 7.90 2.69 -1.23
N GLN A 73 7.39 3.83 -1.67
CA GLN A 73 8.19 5.03 -1.94
C GLN A 73 9.10 5.42 -0.76
N ASP A 74 8.59 5.33 0.47
CA ASP A 74 9.34 5.62 1.68
C ASP A 74 10.44 4.59 1.95
N ALA A 75 10.16 3.30 1.71
CA ALA A 75 11.16 2.23 1.86
C ALA A 75 12.29 2.39 0.84
N VAL A 76 11.96 2.70 -0.42
CA VAL A 76 12.95 3.01 -1.46
C VAL A 76 13.79 4.22 -1.07
N LEU A 77 13.16 5.33 -0.66
CA LEU A 77 13.89 6.52 -0.20
C LEU A 77 14.83 6.20 0.97
N LYS A 78 14.33 5.47 1.98
CA LYS A 78 15.12 5.11 3.16
C LYS A 78 16.32 4.21 2.82
N ASN A 79 16.19 3.36 1.81
CA ASN A 79 17.26 2.46 1.38
C ASN A 79 18.35 3.19 0.59
N PHE A 80 17.97 4.15 -0.26
CA PHE A 80 18.91 4.77 -1.22
C PHE A 80 19.36 6.20 -0.84
N SER A 81 18.62 6.91 0.01
CA SER A 81 18.97 8.26 0.45
C SER A 81 19.64 8.27 1.82
N LYS A 82 20.79 8.96 1.89
CA LYS A 82 21.43 9.30 3.18
C LYS A 82 20.83 10.53 3.85
N LYS A 83 19.95 11.26 3.14
CA LYS A 83 19.34 12.52 3.59
C LYS A 83 17.84 12.33 3.79
N VAL A 84 17.32 12.92 4.87
CA VAL A 84 15.87 13.00 5.10
C VAL A 84 15.29 13.99 4.09
N MET A 85 14.37 13.52 3.26
CA MET A 85 13.65 14.32 2.27
C MET A 85 12.34 13.65 1.92
N LYS A 86 11.50 14.32 1.13
CA LYS A 86 10.24 13.75 0.64
C LYS A 86 10.48 12.79 -0.53
N PRO A 87 9.66 11.73 -0.70
CA PRO A 87 9.74 10.84 -1.85
C PRO A 87 9.75 11.56 -3.20
N GLU A 88 8.83 12.51 -3.40
CA GLU A 88 8.72 13.32 -4.61
C GLU A 88 10.05 14.03 -4.96
N GLU A 89 10.71 14.62 -3.96
CA GLU A 89 11.99 15.32 -4.12
C GLU A 89 13.12 14.34 -4.44
N PHE A 90 13.12 13.18 -3.79
CA PHE A 90 14.11 12.12 -4.03
C PHE A 90 14.00 11.60 -5.46
N PHE A 91 12.82 11.18 -5.90
CA PHE A 91 12.61 10.61 -7.23
C PHE A 91 12.85 11.63 -8.34
N THR A 92 12.43 12.88 -8.15
CA THR A 92 12.73 13.95 -9.10
C THR A 92 14.25 14.15 -9.22
N LYS A 93 15.01 14.14 -8.13
CA LYS A 93 16.48 14.30 -8.21
C LYS A 93 17.19 13.13 -8.88
N VAL A 94 16.70 11.90 -8.70
CA VAL A 94 17.34 10.69 -9.24
C VAL A 94 16.98 10.44 -10.70
N TYR A 95 15.74 10.74 -11.12
CA TYR A 95 15.24 10.33 -12.44
C TYR A 95 15.02 11.48 -13.43
N HIS A 96 15.19 12.75 -13.02
CA HIS A 96 14.95 13.87 -13.93
C HIS A 96 16.03 13.99 -15.00
N LYS A 97 15.62 13.92 -16.28
CA LYS A 97 16.47 13.82 -17.49
C LYS A 97 17.61 14.84 -17.64
N GLN A 98 17.58 15.96 -16.93
CA GLN A 98 18.63 16.99 -16.99
C GLN A 98 19.60 16.97 -15.80
N LYS A 99 19.31 16.23 -14.73
CA LYS A 99 20.08 16.26 -13.47
C LYS A 99 20.22 14.90 -12.75
N GLY A 100 19.59 13.84 -13.26
CA GLY A 100 19.68 12.46 -12.75
C GLY A 100 20.70 11.64 -13.53
#